data_AF-A0A2N5RX40-F1
#
_entry.id   AF-A0A2N5RX40-F1
#
_cell.length_a   1.000
_cell.length_b   1.000
_cell.length_c   1.000
_cell.angle_alpha   90.00
_cell.angle_beta   90.00
_cell.angle_gamma   90.00
#
_symmetry.space_group_name_H-M   'P 1'
#
loop_
_entity.id
_entity.type
_entity.pdbx_description
1 polymer ?
#
loop_
_entity_poly.entity_id
_entity_poly.type
_entity_poly.pdbx_seq_one_letter_code
_entity_poly.pdbx_strand_id
1 'polypeptide(L)'
;MANKFTRPFDVDLKSKYPAQQSSQRKRKFTETETAELDTYQQILLSDLKEYYNSLDVSAGELDMDDLFGPDEAKNLAINYSQIESLGDVRELIGGECFEGQLRWILNQIQKFQTNQAAFKSFLDSTPVLQKVARSSIHHTSPAHNF
;
A
#
# COMPACT_ATOMS: atom_id res chain seq x y z
N MET A 1 -25.51 -12.96 -47.46
CA MET A 1 -25.57 -14.26 -46.76
C MET A 1 -25.32 -14.01 -45.28
N ALA A 2 -26.17 -14.50 -44.37
CA ALA A 2 -26.05 -14.25 -42.92
C ALA A 2 -25.45 -15.49 -42.22
N ASN A 3 -24.32 -15.30 -41.54
CA ASN A 3 -23.63 -16.35 -40.80
C ASN A 3 -24.37 -16.64 -39.49
N LYS A 4 -25.24 -17.66 -39.50
CA LYS A 4 -25.93 -18.14 -38.29
C LYS A 4 -25.00 -19.02 -37.47
N PHE A 5 -24.21 -18.41 -36.59
CA PHE A 5 -23.44 -19.15 -35.59
C PHE A 5 -24.39 -19.61 -34.47
N THR A 6 -24.55 -20.92 -34.31
CA THR A 6 -25.38 -21.52 -33.25
C THR A 6 -24.44 -22.28 -32.32
N ARG A 7 -24.43 -21.93 -31.03
CA ARG A 7 -23.53 -22.57 -30.05
C ARG A 7 -24.04 -24.00 -29.77
N PRO A 8 -23.16 -25.01 -29.72
CA PRO A 8 -23.57 -26.42 -29.58
C PRO A 8 -24.04 -26.79 -28.16
N PHE A 9 -23.70 -26.01 -27.13
CA PHE A 9 -24.15 -26.23 -25.75
C PHE A 9 -24.07 -24.93 -24.93
N ASP A 10 -24.95 -24.81 -23.96
CA ASP A 10 -24.89 -23.81 -22.89
C ASP A 10 -24.14 -24.45 -21.71
N VAL A 11 -22.87 -24.10 -21.52
CA VAL A 11 -22.08 -24.60 -20.38
C VAL A 11 -22.10 -23.55 -19.29
N ASP A 12 -22.65 -23.90 -18.13
CA ASP A 12 -22.54 -23.08 -16.94
C ASP A 12 -21.14 -23.24 -16.32
N LEU A 13 -20.26 -22.27 -16.57
CA LEU A 13 -18.91 -22.25 -16.01
C LEU A 13 -18.86 -21.79 -14.54
N LYS A 14 -19.97 -21.42 -13.90
CA LYS A 14 -19.96 -20.87 -12.53
C LYS A 14 -19.37 -21.83 -11.50
N SER A 15 -19.46 -23.15 -11.72
CA SER A 15 -18.85 -24.17 -10.87
C SER A 15 -17.34 -24.30 -11.02
N LYS A 16 -16.75 -23.82 -12.13
CA LYS A 16 -15.31 -23.89 -12.41
C LYS A 16 -14.54 -22.74 -11.76
N TYR A 17 -15.18 -21.60 -11.57
CA TYR A 17 -14.51 -20.41 -11.04
C TYR A 17 -14.81 -20.26 -9.55
N PRO A 18 -13.79 -19.97 -8.71
CA PRO A 18 -14.03 -19.66 -7.31
C PRO A 18 -14.99 -18.49 -7.20
N ALA A 19 -15.84 -18.50 -6.16
CA ALA A 19 -16.77 -17.43 -5.90
C ALA A 19 -16.02 -16.09 -5.88
N GLN A 20 -16.53 -15.11 -6.64
CA GLN A 20 -15.94 -13.78 -6.69
C GLN A 20 -15.92 -13.22 -5.26
N GLN A 21 -14.73 -13.05 -4.70
CA GLN A 21 -14.58 -12.47 -3.37
C GLN A 21 -15.20 -11.08 -3.36
N SER A 22 -16.01 -10.78 -2.34
CA SER A 22 -16.66 -9.48 -2.21
C SER A 22 -15.59 -8.39 -2.20
N SER A 23 -15.64 -7.47 -3.18
CA SER A 23 -14.71 -6.35 -3.21
C SER A 23 -14.80 -5.57 -1.90
N GLN A 24 -13.70 -5.49 -1.16
CA GLN A 24 -13.55 -4.64 0.01
C GLN A 24 -13.93 -3.20 -0.40
N ARG A 25 -14.85 -2.57 0.36
CA ARG A 25 -15.33 -1.22 0.05
C ARG A 25 -14.17 -0.24 0.15
N LYS A 26 -13.90 0.52 -0.93
CA LYS A 26 -12.92 1.60 -0.93
C LYS A 26 -13.28 2.64 0.15
N ARG A 27 -12.51 2.70 1.24
CA ARG A 27 -12.61 3.73 2.28
C ARG A 27 -12.02 5.03 1.76
N LYS A 28 -12.67 6.17 2.04
CA LYS A 28 -12.09 7.50 1.81
C LYS A 28 -11.26 7.87 3.04
N PHE A 29 -9.98 8.17 2.84
CA PHE A 29 -9.09 8.67 3.89
C PHE A 29 -9.12 10.19 3.94
N THR A 30 -8.99 10.76 5.13
CA THR A 30 -8.76 12.19 5.32
C THR A 30 -7.31 12.56 4.95
N GLU A 31 -7.03 13.86 4.74
CA GLU A 31 -5.67 14.33 4.38
C GLU A 31 -4.65 13.96 5.46
N THR A 32 -5.03 14.06 6.73
CA THR A 32 -4.21 13.64 7.88
C THR A 32 -3.95 12.14 7.86
N GLU A 33 -4.99 11.29 7.78
CA GLU A 33 -4.82 9.83 7.71
C GLU A 33 -3.95 9.42 6.53
N THR A 34 -4.02 10.13 5.41
CA THR A 34 -3.21 9.83 4.22
C THR A 34 -1.72 10.07 4.49
N ALA A 35 -1.37 11.15 5.21
CA ALA A 35 0.02 11.43 5.59
C ALA A 35 0.57 10.43 6.62
N GLU A 36 -0.27 9.99 7.56
CA GLU A 36 0.10 8.94 8.53
C GLU A 36 0.40 7.61 7.82
N LEU A 37 -0.45 7.24 6.86
CA LEU A 37 -0.31 6.03 6.07
C LEU A 37 0.92 6.08 5.16
N ASP A 38 1.20 7.22 4.54
CA ASP A 38 2.40 7.41 3.72
C ASP A 38 3.68 7.26 4.55
N THR A 39 3.71 7.85 5.74
CA THR A 39 4.84 7.71 6.67
C THR A 39 5.02 6.25 7.11
N TYR A 40 3.93 5.56 7.44
CA TYR A 40 3.99 4.14 7.80
C TYR A 40 4.49 3.29 6.63
N GLN A 41 4.04 3.57 5.41
CA GLN A 41 4.48 2.89 4.20
C GLN A 41 5.99 3.03 4.00
N GLN A 42 6.54 4.24 4.17
CA GLN A 42 7.98 4.49 4.03
C GLN A 42 8.81 3.75 5.08
N ILE A 43 8.34 3.71 6.32
CA ILE A 43 8.99 2.95 7.40
C ILE A 43 8.97 1.45 7.07
N LEU A 44 7.82 0.91 6.67
CA LEU A 44 7.69 -0.50 6.32
C LEU A 44 8.63 -0.90 5.17
N LEU A 45 8.73 -0.07 4.12
CA LEU A 45 9.64 -0.30 3.00
C LEU A 45 11.11 -0.27 3.42
N SER A 46 11.48 0.72 4.25
CA SER A 46 12.86 0.89 4.72
C SER A 46 13.29 -0.28 5.60
N ASP A 47 12.47 -0.63 6.60
CA ASP A 47 12.75 -1.73 7.53
C ASP A 47 12.82 -3.08 6.80
N LEU A 48 11.97 -3.26 5.79
CA LEU A 48 11.93 -4.50 5.01
C LEU A 48 13.17 -4.62 4.11
N LYS A 49 13.65 -3.50 3.55
CA LYS A 49 14.91 -3.44 2.80
C LYS A 49 16.12 -3.74 3.68
N GLU A 50 16.16 -3.20 4.89
CA GLU A 50 17.20 -3.54 5.86
C GLU A 50 17.15 -5.01 6.27
N TYR A 51 15.94 -5.55 6.48
CA TYR A 51 15.77 -6.97 6.77
C TYR A 51 16.27 -7.85 5.62
N TYR A 52 15.89 -7.53 4.38
CA TYR A 52 16.36 -8.25 3.20
C TYR A 52 17.89 -8.20 3.06
N ASN A 53 18.51 -7.04 3.23
CA ASN A 53 19.97 -6.89 3.18
C ASN A 53 20.69 -7.62 4.32
N SER A 54 20.01 -7.84 5.45
CA SER A 54 20.56 -8.59 6.59
C SER A 54 20.53 -10.10 6.37
N LEU A 55 19.66 -10.57 5.50
CA LEU A 55 19.59 -11.97 5.12
C LEU A 55 20.74 -12.22 4.14
N ASP A 56 21.54 -13.25 4.39
CA ASP A 56 22.60 -13.72 3.48
C ASP A 56 21.97 -14.46 2.28
N VAL A 57 20.99 -13.82 1.64
CA VAL A 57 20.28 -14.41 0.51
C VAL A 57 21.18 -14.27 -0.70
N SER A 58 21.60 -15.40 -1.25
CA SER A 58 22.19 -15.49 -2.59
C SER A 58 21.13 -15.23 -3.68
N ALA A 59 20.31 -14.19 -3.52
CA ALA A 59 19.17 -13.88 -4.36
C ALA A 59 19.56 -13.11 -5.63
N GLY A 60 20.59 -13.57 -6.35
CA GLY A 60 20.93 -13.06 -7.67
C GLY A 60 20.97 -11.53 -7.78
N GLU A 61 20.64 -10.99 -8.95
CA GLU A 61 20.67 -9.56 -9.29
C GLU A 61 19.37 -8.82 -8.90
N LEU A 62 18.52 -9.40 -8.05
CA LEU A 62 17.22 -8.80 -7.71
C LEU A 62 17.34 -7.91 -6.47
N ASP A 63 16.98 -6.64 -6.64
CA ASP A 63 16.92 -5.65 -5.57
C ASP A 63 15.58 -5.75 -4.82
N MET A 64 15.55 -5.24 -3.59
CA MET A 64 14.32 -5.31 -2.79
C MET A 64 13.14 -4.55 -3.42
N ASP A 65 13.44 -3.46 -4.13
CA ASP A 65 12.45 -2.68 -4.86
C ASP A 65 11.77 -3.49 -5.99
N ASP A 66 12.41 -4.55 -6.51
CA ASP A 66 11.80 -5.46 -7.49
C ASP A 66 10.88 -6.50 -6.85
N LEU A 67 11.09 -6.82 -5.55
CA LEU A 67 10.37 -7.86 -4.83
C LEU A 67 9.18 -7.33 -4.04
N PHE A 68 9.25 -6.07 -3.61
CA PHE A 68 8.21 -5.45 -2.81
C PHE A 68 8.19 -3.94 -3.01
N GLY A 69 7.12 -3.47 -3.65
CA GLY A 69 6.98 -2.12 -4.09
C GLY A 69 6.08 -1.25 -3.20
N PRO A 70 5.92 0.01 -3.59
CA PRO A 70 5.06 0.95 -2.88
C PRO A 70 3.58 0.55 -2.92
N ASP A 71 3.12 -0.14 -3.96
CA ASP A 71 1.72 -0.56 -4.06
C ASP A 71 1.37 -1.67 -3.05
N GLU A 72 2.25 -2.66 -2.87
CA GLU A 72 2.10 -3.71 -1.85
C GLU A 72 2.13 -3.10 -0.44
N ALA A 73 3.11 -2.23 -0.18
CA ALA A 73 3.25 -1.54 1.09
C ALA A 73 2.01 -0.70 1.42
N LYS A 74 1.47 0.03 0.43
CA LYS A 74 0.25 0.81 0.56
C LYS A 74 -0.96 -0.07 0.86
N ASN A 75 -1.08 -1.22 0.20
CA ASN A 75 -2.20 -2.13 0.42
C ASN A 75 -2.19 -2.70 1.85
N LEU A 76 -1.02 -3.04 2.38
CA LEU A 76 -0.86 -3.43 3.78
C LEU A 76 -1.18 -2.28 4.74
N ALA A 77 -0.67 -1.08 4.45
CA ALA A 77 -0.91 0.11 5.27
C ALA A 77 -2.40 0.46 5.35
N ILE A 78 -3.16 0.32 4.27
CA ILE A 78 -4.61 0.59 4.25
C ILE A 78 -5.39 -0.43 5.07
N ASN A 79 -5.00 -1.71 4.99
CA ASN A 79 -5.72 -2.83 5.59
C ASN A 79 -5.12 -3.29 6.93
N TYR A 80 -4.15 -2.56 7.48
CA TYR A 80 -3.36 -2.99 8.64
C TYR A 80 -4.21 -3.42 9.83
N SER A 81 -5.38 -2.81 10.06
CA SER A 81 -6.26 -3.14 11.17
C SER A 81 -7.04 -4.44 10.99
N GLN A 82 -7.09 -4.99 9.77
CA GLN A 82 -7.82 -6.21 9.42
C GLN A 82 -6.89 -7.42 9.26
N ILE A 83 -5.58 -7.21 9.33
CA ILE A 83 -4.58 -8.26 9.16
C ILE A 83 -4.33 -8.91 10.52
N GLU A 84 -4.71 -10.18 10.66
CA GLU A 84 -4.54 -10.96 11.90
C GLU A 84 -3.68 -12.21 11.67
N SER A 85 -3.57 -12.66 10.42
CA SER A 85 -2.94 -13.92 10.05
C SER A 85 -2.00 -13.77 8.84
N LEU A 86 -1.15 -14.79 8.63
CA LEU A 86 -0.32 -14.89 7.44
C LEU A 86 -1.16 -15.00 6.15
N GLY A 87 -2.38 -15.55 6.26
CA GLY A 87 -3.30 -15.65 5.13
C GLY A 87 -3.70 -14.26 4.62
N ASP A 88 -3.99 -13.33 5.53
CA ASP A 88 -4.40 -11.97 5.18
C ASP A 88 -3.27 -11.20 4.49
N VAL A 89 -2.03 -11.34 4.99
CA VAL A 89 -0.85 -10.77 4.33
C VAL A 89 -0.71 -11.35 2.92
N ARG A 90 -0.84 -12.68 2.79
CA ARG A 90 -0.74 -13.36 1.49
C ARG A 90 -1.82 -12.93 0.51
N GLU A 91 -3.02 -12.64 0.96
CA GLU A 91 -4.10 -12.13 0.10
C GLU A 91 -3.83 -10.71 -0.40
N LEU A 92 -3.12 -9.90 0.38
CA LEU A 92 -2.87 -8.49 0.06
C LEU A 92 -1.67 -8.25 -0.85
N ILE A 93 -0.59 -9.02 -0.68
CA ILE A 93 0.66 -8.84 -1.44
C ILE A 93 1.00 -10.06 -2.31
N GLY A 94 0.22 -11.13 -2.21
CA GLY A 94 0.45 -12.37 -2.93
C GLY A 94 1.38 -13.33 -2.19
N GLY A 95 2.23 -14.03 -2.95
CA GLY A 95 3.13 -15.04 -2.42
C GLY A 95 4.28 -14.48 -1.60
N GLU A 96 4.99 -15.38 -0.95
CA GLU A 96 6.28 -15.08 -0.34
C GLU A 96 7.35 -15.01 -1.44
N CYS A 97 8.07 -13.90 -1.51
CA CYS A 97 9.14 -13.70 -2.48
C CYS A 97 10.49 -14.22 -1.97
N PHE A 98 10.69 -14.22 -0.65
CA PHE A 98 11.83 -14.82 0.02
C PHE A 98 11.43 -15.37 1.38
N GLU A 99 12.14 -16.39 1.85
CA GLU A 99 11.79 -17.11 3.08
C GLU A 99 11.76 -16.18 4.30
N GLY A 100 10.64 -16.20 5.02
CA GLY A 100 10.42 -15.40 6.22
C GLY A 100 9.74 -14.05 5.98
N GLN A 101 9.60 -13.58 4.73
CA GLN A 101 8.98 -12.29 4.39
C GLN A 101 7.58 -12.14 5.00
N LEU A 102 6.69 -13.11 4.78
CA LEU A 102 5.29 -12.99 5.22
C LEU A 102 5.20 -12.94 6.76
N ARG A 103 6.03 -13.72 7.45
CA ARG A 103 6.10 -13.75 8.91
C ARG A 103 6.66 -12.46 9.48
N TRP A 104 7.69 -11.92 8.84
CA TRP A 104 8.27 -10.65 9.24
C TRP A 104 7.27 -9.51 9.07
N ILE A 105 6.58 -9.44 7.93
CA ILE A 105 5.55 -8.43 7.64
C ILE A 105 4.43 -8.48 8.68
N LEU A 106 3.90 -9.68 8.95
CA LEU A 106 2.85 -9.86 9.96
C LEU A 106 3.29 -9.34 11.34
N ASN A 107 4.53 -9.65 11.75
CA ASN A 107 5.08 -9.19 13.02
C ASN A 107 5.17 -7.65 13.07
N GLN A 108 5.65 -7.00 12.01
CA GLN A 108 5.70 -5.53 11.95
C GLN A 108 4.32 -4.89 12.01
N ILE A 109 3.33 -5.47 11.34
CA ILE A 109 1.94 -4.99 11.40
C ILE A 109 1.39 -5.14 12.81
N GLN A 110 1.63 -6.27 13.48
CA GLN A 110 1.19 -6.48 14.88
C GLN A 110 1.87 -5.52 15.86
N LYS A 111 3.16 -5.24 15.68
CA LYS A 111 3.88 -4.20 16.44
C LYS A 111 3.25 -2.83 16.23
N PHE A 112 2.89 -2.50 14.99
CA PHE A 112 2.25 -1.24 14.65
C PHE A 112 0.85 -1.11 15.27
N GLN A 113 0.03 -2.17 15.19
CA GLN A 113 -1.29 -2.24 15.83
C GLN A 113 -1.18 -2.01 17.35
N THR A 114 -0.21 -2.66 18.00
CA THR A 114 0.00 -2.56 19.45
C THR A 114 0.51 -1.18 19.86
N ASN A 115 1.38 -0.57 19.05
CA ASN A 115 2.02 0.72 19.34
C ASN A 115 1.37 1.90 18.61
N GLN A 116 0.13 1.77 18.14
CA GLN A 116 -0.55 2.81 17.36
C GLN A 116 -0.56 4.17 18.08
N ALA A 117 -0.76 4.18 19.41
CA ALA A 117 -0.74 5.41 20.20
C ALA A 117 0.65 6.08 20.20
N ALA A 118 1.72 5.29 20.31
CA ALA A 118 3.09 5.79 20.25
C ALA A 118 3.43 6.29 18.84
N PHE A 119 2.96 5.60 17.80
CA PHE A 119 3.14 6.03 16.41
C PHE A 119 2.42 7.35 16.13
N LYS A 120 1.18 7.52 16.59
CA LYS A 120 0.46 8.79 16.47
C LYS A 120 1.17 9.93 17.20
N SER A 121 1.71 9.67 18.39
CA SER A 121 2.53 10.65 19.12
C SER A 121 3.84 10.99 18.39
N PHE A 122 4.45 10.02 17.70
CA PHE A 122 5.64 10.23 16.87
C PHE A 122 5.32 11.13 15.67
N LEU A 123 4.20 10.90 14.99
CA LEU A 123 3.71 11.72 13.88
C LEU A 123 3.37 13.16 14.31
N ASP A 124 2.79 13.34 15.48
CA ASP A 124 2.49 14.67 16.04
C ASP A 124 3.77 15.45 16.41
N SER A 125 4.84 14.72 16.76
CA SER A 125 6.15 15.28 17.13
C SER A 125 7.08 15.49 15.93
N THR A 126 6.82 14.84 14.79
CA THR A 126 7.58 15.08 13.56
C THR A 126 6.95 16.29 12.86
N PRO A 127 7.71 17.37 12.58
CA PRO A 127 7.19 18.47 11.80
C PRO A 127 6.88 17.94 10.39
N VAL A 128 5.62 17.58 10.15
CA VAL A 128 5.07 17.37 8.82
C VAL A 128 5.55 18.54 7.98
N LEU A 129 6.22 18.24 6.87
CA LEU A 129 6.54 19.18 5.80
C LEU A 129 5.24 19.89 5.42
N GLN A 130 4.99 21.03 6.07
CA GLN A 130 3.90 21.91 5.75
C GLN A 130 4.17 22.36 4.32
N LYS A 131 3.43 21.73 3.40
CA LYS A 131 3.12 22.19 2.05
C LYS A 131 3.36 23.69 1.96
N VAL A 132 4.45 24.07 1.27
CA VAL A 132 4.75 25.47 0.95
C VAL A 132 3.46 26.11 0.47
N ALA A 133 2.94 27.03 1.28
CA ALA A 133 1.87 27.91 0.87
C ALA A 133 2.36 28.62 -0.39
N ARG A 134 1.70 28.37 -1.53
CA ARG A 134 1.88 29.19 -2.72
C ARG A 134 1.60 30.63 -2.29
N SER A 135 2.66 31.43 -2.19
CA SER A 135 2.57 32.87 -2.03
C SER A 135 1.76 33.41 -3.21
N SER A 136 0.54 33.83 -2.93
CA SER A 136 -0.26 34.60 -3.89
C SER A 136 0.37 35.98 -3.96
N ILE A 137 1.29 36.17 -4.91
CA ILE A 137 1.87 37.48 -5.20
C ILE A 137 0.76 38.31 -5.82
N HIS A 138 0.17 39.19 -5.02
CA HIS A 138 -0.73 40.24 -5.48
C HIS A 138 0.10 41.20 -6.36
N HIS A 139 0.01 41.05 -7.68
CA HIS A 139 0.49 42.08 -8.61
C HIS A 139 -0.50 43.24 -8.58
N THR A 140 -0.18 44.28 -7.81
CA THR A 140 -0.79 45.61 -7.98
C THR A 140 0.07 46.40 -8.96
N SER A 141 -0.45 46.63 -10.15
CA SER A 141 0.14 47.54 -11.14
C SER A 141 -0.05 48.99 -10.66
N PRO A 142 1.02 49.80 -10.57
CA PRO A 142 0.85 51.25 -10.46
C PRO A 142 0.52 51.82 -11.83
N ALA A 143 -0.62 52.51 -11.89
CA ALA A 143 -1.03 53.33 -13.03
C ALA A 143 0.00 54.45 -13.25
N HIS A 144 0.62 54.49 -14.43
CA HIS A 144 1.43 55.61 -14.87
C HIS A 144 0.48 56.65 -15.50
N ASN A 145 0.17 57.69 -14.75
CA ASN A 145 -0.29 58.96 -15.31
C ASN A 145 0.89 59.93 -15.22
N PHE A 146 1.39 60.36 -16.38
CA PHE A 146 1.82 61.71 -16.77
C PHE A 146 2.66 61.61 -18.03
#